data_AF-A0A7D8D3D9-F1
#
_entry.id   AF-A0A7D8D3D9-F1
#
_cell.length_a   1.000
_cell.length_b   1.000
_cell.length_c   1.000
_cell.angle_alpha   90.00
_cell.angle_beta   90.00
_cell.angle_gamma   90.00
#
_symmetry.space_group_name_H-M   'P 1'
#
loop_
_entity.id
_entity.type
_entity.pdbx_description
1 polymer ?
#
loop_
_entity_poly.entity_id
_entity_poly.type
_entity_poly.pdbx_seq_one_letter_code
_entity_poly.pdbx_strand_id
1 'polypeptide(L)'
;MKGIQLIFKDWKAMWHHKHGRIALIFLLIVPLIYSGFFLAGYWDPYGRLDKLPVAIVNLDKGAAMDEKTIHAGDDFVKNLKENKELAFHFVSEKNAEEGLKEDKYYMVVTIPADFSKKVSTLMNEKPEPAQLQYKVNPVKTL
;
A
#
# COMPACT_ATOMS: atom_id res chain seq x y z
N MET A 1 10.19 -15.83 49.92
CA MET A 1 10.20 -17.12 49.18
C MET A 1 8.89 -17.93 49.27
N LYS A 2 7.97 -17.64 50.21
CA LYS A 2 6.70 -18.39 50.36
C LYS A 2 5.68 -18.18 49.22
N GLY A 3 5.68 -17.01 48.57
CA GLY A 3 4.73 -16.70 47.48
C GLY A 3 4.91 -17.59 46.24
N ILE A 4 6.17 -17.86 45.85
CA ILE A 4 6.47 -18.75 44.71
C ILE A 4 6.01 -20.19 45.01
N GLN A 5 6.19 -20.68 46.24
CA GLN A 5 5.73 -22.01 46.65
C GLN A 5 4.19 -22.13 46.64
N LEU A 6 3.47 -21.05 46.96
CA LEU A 6 2.02 -20.99 46.85
C LEU A 6 1.57 -21.10 45.39
N ILE A 7 2.19 -20.33 44.49
CA ILE A 7 1.90 -20.38 43.04
C ILE A 7 2.10 -21.80 42.49
N PHE A 8 3.19 -22.49 42.85
CA PHE A 8 3.42 -23.88 42.41
C PHE A 8 2.39 -24.86 42.96
N LYS A 9 1.95 -24.68 44.21
CA LYS A 9 0.93 -25.53 44.83
C LYS A 9 -0.44 -25.31 44.19
N ASP A 10 -0.80 -24.06 43.91
CA ASP A 10 -2.04 -23.70 43.24
C ASP A 10 -2.04 -24.18 41.77
N TRP A 11 -0.91 -24.09 41.07
CA TRP A 11 -0.73 -24.64 39.73
C TRP A 11 -0.98 -26.15 39.68
N LYS A 12 -0.40 -26.89 40.64
CA LYS A 12 -0.55 -28.35 40.74
C LYS A 12 -1.99 -28.76 41.07
N ALA A 13 -2.68 -27.97 41.90
CA ALA A 13 -4.08 -28.16 42.24
C ALA A 13 -5.01 -27.87 41.05
N MET A 14 -4.78 -26.77 40.32
CA MET A 14 -5.54 -26.43 39.11
C MET A 14 -5.43 -27.50 38.02
N TRP A 15 -4.28 -28.17 37.91
CA TRP A 15 -4.07 -29.25 36.94
C TRP A 15 -4.90 -30.53 37.23
N HIS A 16 -5.29 -30.76 38.49
CA HIS A 16 -6.06 -31.94 38.88
C HIS A 16 -7.59 -31.74 38.75
N HIS A 17 -8.07 -30.49 38.62
CA HIS A 17 -9.49 -30.19 38.51
C HIS A 17 -9.91 -29.86 37.07
N LYS A 18 -10.94 -30.56 36.56
CA LYS A 18 -11.44 -30.39 35.19
C LYS A 18 -11.81 -28.93 34.87
N HIS A 19 -12.46 -28.23 35.80
CA HIS A 19 -12.85 -26.82 35.63
C HIS A 19 -11.67 -25.84 35.68
N GLY A 20 -10.66 -26.10 36.53
CA GLY A 20 -9.45 -25.26 36.64
C GLY A 20 -8.64 -25.28 35.35
N ARG A 21 -8.51 -26.45 34.69
CA ARG A 21 -7.87 -26.56 33.38
C ARG A 21 -8.62 -25.78 32.30
N ILE A 22 -9.95 -25.84 32.27
CA ILE A 22 -10.76 -25.09 31.29
C ILE A 22 -10.56 -23.58 31.45
N ALA A 23 -10.59 -23.08 32.69
CA ALA A 23 -10.37 -21.66 32.97
C ALA A 23 -8.97 -21.18 32.53
N LEU A 24 -7.93 -21.98 32.82
CA LEU A 24 -6.55 -21.68 32.40
C LEU A 24 -6.41 -21.69 30.87
N ILE A 25 -7.03 -22.65 30.18
CA ILE A 25 -7.05 -22.71 28.72
C ILE A 25 -7.71 -21.46 28.14
N PHE A 26 -8.88 -21.05 28.64
CA PHE A 26 -9.55 -19.83 28.20
C PHE A 26 -8.69 -18.58 28.41
N LEU A 27 -8.04 -18.46 29.58
CA LEU A 27 -7.14 -17.35 29.89
C LEU A 27 -5.96 -17.24 28.91
N LEU A 28 -5.41 -18.37 28.48
CA LEU A 28 -4.31 -18.41 27.51
C LEU A 28 -4.79 -18.23 26.06
N ILE A 29 -6.00 -18.69 25.73
CA ILE A 29 -6.57 -18.57 24.38
C ILE A 29 -6.81 -17.11 23.99
N VAL A 30 -7.30 -16.26 24.89
CA VAL A 30 -7.59 -14.85 24.58
C VAL A 30 -6.37 -14.09 24.00
N PRO A 31 -5.21 -14.06 24.67
CA PRO A 31 -4.02 -13.40 24.12
C PRO A 31 -3.48 -14.12 22.88
N LEU A 32 -3.59 -15.45 22.79
CA LEU A 32 -3.15 -16.21 21.62
C LEU A 32 -3.99 -15.89 20.38
N ILE A 33 -5.31 -15.78 20.51
CA ILE A 33 -6.21 -15.38 19.43
C ILE A 33 -5.91 -13.95 19.00
N TYR A 34 -5.73 -13.04 19.96
CA TYR A 34 -5.39 -11.65 19.66
C TYR A 34 -4.07 -11.54 18.88
N SER A 35 -3.00 -12.17 19.39
CA SER A 35 -1.71 -12.21 18.70
C SER A 35 -1.81 -12.92 17.35
N GLY A 36 -2.60 -14.00 17.26
CA GLY A 36 -2.82 -14.74 16.01
C GLY A 36 -3.46 -13.88 14.93
N PHE A 37 -4.56 -13.18 15.25
CA PHE A 37 -5.21 -12.26 14.30
C PHE A 37 -4.32 -11.07 13.95
N PHE A 38 -3.59 -10.53 14.92
CA PHE A 38 -2.66 -9.43 14.69
C PHE A 38 -1.54 -9.84 13.73
N LEU A 39 -0.89 -10.99 13.96
CA LEU A 39 0.15 -11.51 13.06
C LEU A 39 -0.43 -11.87 11.69
N ALA A 40 -1.64 -12.44 11.62
CA ALA A 40 -2.28 -12.78 10.36
C ALA A 40 -2.55 -11.54 9.48
N GLY A 41 -2.96 -10.42 10.07
CA GLY A 41 -3.14 -9.15 9.34
C GLY A 41 -1.82 -8.53 8.87
N TYR A 42 -0.72 -8.76 9.59
CA TYR A 42 0.61 -8.27 9.24
C TYR A 42 1.40 -9.20 8.32
N TRP A 43 0.99 -10.46 8.17
CA TRP A 43 1.65 -11.39 7.27
C TRP A 43 1.51 -10.96 5.81
N ASP A 44 0.40 -10.29 5.48
CA ASP A 44 0.12 -9.85 4.12
C ASP A 44 -0.74 -8.57 4.06
N PRO A 45 -0.25 -7.42 4.56
CA PRO A 45 -0.99 -6.16 4.52
C PRO A 45 -1.20 -5.63 3.09
N TYR A 46 -0.44 -6.16 2.13
CA TYR A 46 -0.39 -5.69 0.74
C TYR A 46 -0.84 -6.73 -0.30
N GLY A 47 -1.17 -7.97 0.07
CA GLY A 47 -1.55 -9.02 -0.88
C GLY A 47 -2.91 -8.88 -1.54
N ARG A 48 -3.51 -7.69 -1.40
CA ARG A 48 -4.67 -7.25 -2.18
C ARG A 48 -4.42 -5.93 -2.91
N LEU A 49 -3.18 -5.43 -2.94
CA LEU A 49 -2.82 -4.25 -3.73
C LEU A 49 -3.04 -4.48 -5.24
N ASP A 50 -2.93 -5.73 -5.69
CA ASP A 50 -3.30 -6.19 -7.04
C ASP A 50 -4.79 -5.95 -7.36
N LYS A 51 -5.62 -5.65 -6.36
CA LYS A 51 -7.05 -5.32 -6.49
C LYS A 51 -7.35 -3.85 -6.27
N LEU A 52 -6.34 -2.99 -6.13
CA LEU A 52 -6.52 -1.55 -6.08
C LEU A 52 -6.31 -0.97 -7.49
N PRO A 53 -7.41 -0.71 -8.24
CA PRO A 53 -7.30 -0.21 -9.60
C PRO A 53 -6.84 1.25 -9.59
N VAL A 54 -5.67 1.49 -10.17
CA VAL A 54 -5.05 2.82 -10.27
C VAL A 54 -5.07 3.27 -11.73
N ALA A 55 -5.74 4.37 -12.02
CA ALA A 55 -5.72 4.95 -13.36
C ALA A 55 -4.46 5.79 -13.57
N ILE A 56 -3.72 5.52 -14.64
CA ILE A 56 -2.54 6.28 -15.05
C ILE A 56 -2.88 7.07 -16.31
N VAL A 57 -2.70 8.38 -16.25
CA VAL A 57 -2.88 9.31 -17.37
C VAL A 57 -1.53 9.91 -17.71
N ASN A 58 -1.07 9.70 -18.95
CA ASN A 58 0.14 10.34 -19.45
C ASN A 58 -0.19 11.52 -20.35
N LEU A 59 0.12 12.74 -19.92
CA LEU A 59 0.00 13.96 -20.72
C LEU A 59 1.37 14.50 -21.17
N ASP A 60 2.45 13.84 -20.76
CA ASP A 60 3.82 14.25 -21.06
C ASP A 60 4.06 14.35 -22.57
N LYS A 61 4.80 15.39 -22.96
CA LYS A 61 5.07 15.68 -24.38
C LYS A 61 6.50 15.34 -24.80
N GLY A 62 7.29 14.76 -23.89
CA GLY A 62 8.73 14.62 -24.07
C GLY A 62 9.46 15.97 -23.93
N ALA A 63 10.79 15.91 -23.94
CA ALA A 63 11.65 17.08 -23.93
C ALA A 63 12.95 16.82 -24.69
N ALA A 64 13.60 17.87 -25.17
CA ALA A 64 14.96 17.77 -25.68
C ALA A 64 15.96 17.94 -24.52
N MET A 65 16.94 17.04 -24.45
CA MET A 65 18.07 17.12 -23.53
C MET A 65 19.34 16.88 -24.35
N ASP A 66 20.13 17.94 -24.50
CA ASP A 66 21.27 18.00 -25.41
C ASP A 66 20.88 17.61 -26.85
N GLU A 67 21.51 16.58 -27.42
CA GLU A 67 21.24 16.07 -28.78
C GLU A 67 20.17 14.95 -28.81
N LYS A 68 19.55 14.61 -27.67
CA LYS A 68 18.59 13.51 -27.58
C LYS A 68 17.22 13.98 -27.10
N THR A 69 16.17 13.40 -27.67
CA THR A 69 14.81 13.53 -27.13
C THR A 69 14.63 12.53 -26.00
N ILE A 70 14.13 13.00 -24.87
CA ILE A 70 13.76 12.18 -23.72
C ILE A 70 12.24 12.09 -23.61
N HIS A 71 11.75 10.91 -23.26
CA HIS A 71 10.33 10.59 -23.09
C HIS A 71 10.10 9.99 -21.71
N ALA A 72 10.46 10.72 -20.67
CA ALA A 72 10.43 10.25 -19.28
C ALA A 72 9.03 9.80 -18.84
N GLY A 73 7.96 10.43 -19.34
CA GLY A 73 6.60 10.00 -19.07
C GLY A 73 6.27 8.64 -19.67
N ASP A 74 6.69 8.38 -20.92
CA ASP A 74 6.46 7.10 -21.60
C ASP A 74 7.31 5.99 -20.98
N ASP A 75 8.56 6.28 -20.62
CA ASP A 75 9.44 5.35 -19.92
C ASP A 75 8.87 4.98 -18.54
N PHE A 76 8.32 5.96 -17.82
CA PHE A 76 7.63 5.72 -16.55
C PHE A 76 6.41 4.81 -16.73
N VAL A 77 5.55 5.11 -17.72
CA VAL A 77 4.40 4.26 -18.06
C VAL A 77 4.82 2.84 -18.43
N LYS A 78 5.91 2.69 -19.19
CA LYS A 78 6.44 1.39 -19.59
C LYS A 78 6.88 0.57 -18.37
N ASN A 79 7.65 1.18 -17.46
CA ASN A 79 8.08 0.54 -16.22
C ASN A 79 6.88 0.11 -15.34
N LEU A 80 5.82 0.93 -15.28
CA LEU A 80 4.60 0.57 -14.55
C LEU A 80 3.87 -0.63 -15.16
N LYS A 81 3.91 -0.82 -16.49
CA LYS A 81 3.31 -2.00 -17.15
C LYS A 81 4.04 -3.30 -16.82
N GLU A 82 5.33 -3.21 -16.51
CA GLU A 82 6.16 -4.38 -16.16
C GLU A 82 5.94 -4.81 -14.69
N ASN A 83 5.55 -3.86 -13.82
CA ASN A 83 5.22 -4.16 -12.42
C ASN A 83 3.80 -4.75 -12.30
N LYS A 84 3.67 -5.86 -11.57
CA LYS A 84 2.39 -6.58 -11.32
C LYS A 84 1.83 -6.41 -9.90
N GLU A 85 2.46 -5.59 -9.06
CA GLU A 85 2.03 -5.38 -7.66
C GLU A 85 0.73 -4.57 -7.55
N LEU A 86 0.42 -3.74 -8.55
CA LEU A 86 -0.76 -2.88 -8.59
C LEU A 86 -1.52 -3.09 -9.90
N ALA A 87 -2.86 -2.97 -9.82
CA ALA A 87 -3.72 -2.99 -11.00
C ALA A 87 -3.69 -1.63 -11.72
N PHE A 88 -2.62 -1.37 -12.47
CA PHE A 88 -2.50 -0.16 -13.28
C PHE A 88 -3.38 -0.21 -14.52
N HIS A 89 -4.18 0.85 -14.71
CA HIS A 89 -5.03 1.06 -15.88
C HIS A 89 -4.58 2.31 -16.61
N PHE A 90 -4.01 2.16 -17.80
CA PHE A 90 -3.56 3.28 -18.62
C PHE A 90 -4.72 3.78 -19.46
N VAL A 91 -5.20 4.99 -19.17
CA VAL A 91 -6.45 5.53 -19.73
C VAL A 91 -6.30 7.01 -20.08
N SER A 92 -7.24 7.53 -20.89
CA SER A 92 -7.34 8.97 -21.14
C SER A 92 -7.75 9.73 -19.88
N GLU A 93 -7.42 11.02 -19.82
CA GLU A 93 -7.83 11.91 -18.72
C GLU A 93 -9.35 11.83 -18.45
N LYS A 94 -10.15 11.92 -19.52
CA LYS A 94 -11.60 11.81 -19.44
C LYS A 94 -12.05 10.48 -18.81
N ASN A 95 -11.51 9.35 -19.27
CA ASN A 95 -11.87 8.03 -18.76
C ASN A 95 -11.39 7.83 -17.31
N ALA A 96 -10.27 8.45 -16.94
CA ALA A 96 -9.77 8.43 -15.56
C ALA A 96 -10.70 9.20 -14.63
N GLU A 97 -11.17 10.38 -15.03
CA GLU A 97 -12.10 11.19 -14.25
C GLU A 97 -13.48 10.54 -14.11
N GLU A 98 -14.03 9.99 -15.20
CA GLU A 98 -15.29 9.24 -15.18
C GLU A 98 -15.14 7.99 -14.30
N GLY A 99 -14.08 7.20 -14.50
CA GLY A 99 -13.83 6.01 -13.69
C GLY A 99 -13.56 6.29 -12.22
N LEU A 100 -12.99 7.44 -11.85
CA LEU A 100 -12.84 7.86 -10.46
C LEU A 100 -14.19 8.22 -9.83
N LYS A 101 -15.10 8.84 -10.60
CA LYS A 101 -16.47 9.17 -10.14
C LYS A 101 -17.36 7.94 -10.00
N GLU A 102 -17.16 6.93 -10.86
CA GLU A 102 -17.91 5.67 -10.86
C GLU A 102 -17.31 4.59 -9.96
N ASP A 103 -16.37 4.94 -9.07
CA ASP A 103 -15.65 4.01 -8.17
C ASP A 103 -14.92 2.86 -8.88
N LYS A 104 -14.68 3.00 -10.19
CA LYS A 104 -13.89 2.05 -10.98
C LYS A 104 -12.40 2.14 -10.67
N TYR A 105 -11.92 3.34 -10.32
CA TYR A 105 -10.54 3.58 -9.91
C TYR A 105 -10.50 4.11 -8.49
N TYR A 106 -9.58 3.59 -7.68
CA TYR A 106 -9.35 4.10 -6.33
C TYR A 106 -8.64 5.46 -6.35
N MET A 107 -7.70 5.62 -7.28
CA MET A 107 -6.98 6.86 -7.50
C MET A 107 -6.61 7.03 -8.97
N VAL A 108 -6.42 8.28 -9.36
CA VAL A 108 -5.87 8.70 -10.65
C VAL A 108 -4.51 9.32 -10.40
N VAL A 109 -3.50 8.90 -11.16
CA VAL A 109 -2.18 9.52 -11.23
C VAL A 109 -2.00 10.11 -12.62
N THR A 110 -1.74 11.41 -12.68
CA THR A 110 -1.51 12.15 -13.92
C THR A 110 -0.06 12.58 -14.01
N ILE A 111 0.59 12.19 -15.11
CA ILE A 111 1.91 12.65 -15.52
C ILE A 111 1.71 13.95 -16.31
N PRO A 112 2.15 15.12 -15.79
CA PRO A 112 1.88 16.40 -16.44
C PRO A 112 2.61 16.56 -17.77
N ALA A 113 2.13 17.49 -18.59
CA ALA A 113 2.70 17.76 -19.92
C ALA A 113 4.16 18.25 -19.93
N ASP A 114 4.63 18.78 -18.80
CA ASP A 114 5.99 19.30 -18.61
C ASP A 114 6.88 18.33 -17.82
N PHE A 115 6.45 17.09 -17.60
CA PHE A 115 7.17 16.11 -16.80
C PHE A 115 8.57 15.83 -17.36
N SER A 116 8.68 15.44 -18.62
CA SER A 116 9.97 15.24 -19.29
C SER A 116 10.80 16.50 -19.31
N LYS A 117 10.19 17.67 -19.48
CA LYS A 117 10.91 18.95 -19.44
C LYS A 117 11.56 19.16 -18.06
N LYS A 118 10.85 18.90 -16.97
CA LYS A 118 11.42 18.98 -15.62
C LYS A 118 12.49 17.92 -15.39
N VAL A 119 12.27 16.70 -15.84
CA VAL A 119 13.29 15.63 -15.80
C VAL A 119 14.57 16.01 -16.54
N SER A 120 14.48 16.69 -17.70
CA SER A 120 15.69 17.15 -18.41
C SER A 120 16.53 18.17 -17.64
N THR A 121 15.97 18.83 -16.63
CA THR A 121 16.72 19.83 -15.83
C THR A 121 17.59 19.22 -14.75
N LEU A 122 17.58 17.88 -14.56
CA LEU A 122 18.33 17.21 -13.49
C LEU A 122 19.84 17.52 -13.50
N MET A 123 20.42 17.75 -14.68
CA MET A 123 21.84 18.06 -14.85
C MET A 123 22.14 19.58 -14.92
N ASN A 124 21.11 20.43 -14.86
CA ASN A 124 21.28 21.88 -14.92
C ASN A 124 21.74 22.45 -13.58
N GLU A 125 22.31 23.66 -13.59
CA GLU A 125 22.69 24.39 -12.37
C GLU A 125 21.52 24.62 -11.41
N LYS A 126 20.29 24.67 -11.94
CA LYS A 126 19.03 24.79 -11.19
C LYS A 126 18.03 23.72 -11.66
N PRO A 127 18.02 22.53 -11.04
CA PRO A 127 17.05 21.49 -11.38
C PRO A 127 15.66 21.85 -10.86
N GLU A 128 14.64 21.59 -11.68
CA GLU A 128 13.23 21.68 -11.31
C GLU A 128 12.67 20.28 -10.99
N PRO A 129 11.99 20.11 -9.85
CA PRO A 129 11.43 18.81 -9.47
C PRO A 129 10.26 18.42 -10.38
N ALA A 130 10.35 17.25 -11.01
CA ALA A 130 9.25 16.64 -11.75
C ALA A 130 8.23 16.04 -10.76
N GLN A 131 7.03 16.62 -10.72
CA GLN A 131 5.97 16.19 -9.80
C GLN A 131 4.84 15.50 -10.56
N LEU A 132 4.33 14.40 -9.98
CA LEU A 132 3.10 13.76 -10.44
C LEU A 132 1.90 14.40 -9.75
N GLN A 133 0.78 14.47 -10.46
CA GLN A 133 -0.49 14.88 -9.86
C GLN A 133 -1.29 13.63 -9.50
N TYR A 134 -2.02 13.68 -8.39
CA TYR A 134 -2.91 12.59 -8.02
C TYR A 134 -4.28 13.12 -7.58
N LYS A 135 -5.31 12.32 -7.84
CA LYS A 135 -6.67 12.55 -7.35
C LYS A 135 -7.18 11.25 -6.74
N VAL A 136 -7.85 11.37 -5.59
CA VAL A 136 -8.56 10.26 -4.94
C VAL A 136 -10.03 10.67 -4.79
N ASN A 137 -10.93 9.69 -4.69
CA ASN A 137 -12.32 9.99 -4.37
C ASN A 137 -12.43 10.30 -2.86
N PRO A 138 -12.77 11.55 -2.45
CA PRO A 138 -12.79 11.94 -1.03
C PRO A 138 -13.91 11.27 -0.22
N VAL A 139 -14.90 10.64 -0.85
CA VAL A 139 -16.01 9.95 -0.15
C VAL A 139 -15.50 8.71 0.63
N LYS A 140 -14.25 8.31 0.42
CA LYS A 140 -13.66 7.08 0.97
C LYS A 140 -12.27 7.27 1.60
N THR A 141 -12.04 8.37 2.31
CA THR A 141 -10.96 8.37 3.31
C THR A 141 -11.27 7.31 4.37
N LEU A 142 -10.43 6.27 4.42
CA LEU A 142 -10.47 5.13 5.34
C LEU A 142 -10.71 5.55 6.80
#